data_AF-A0AA38CZ80-F1
#
_entry.id   AF-A0AA38CZ80-F1
#
_cell.length_a   1.000
_cell.length_b   1.000
_cell.length_c   1.000
_cell.angle_alpha   90.00
_cell.angle_beta   90.00
_cell.angle_gamma   90.00
#
_symmetry.space_group_name_H-M   'P 1'
#
loop_
_entity.id
_entity.type
_entity.pdbx_description
1 polymer ?
#
loop_
_entity_poly.entity_id
_entity_poly.type
_entity_poly.pdbx_seq_one_letter_code
_entity_poly.pdbx_strand_id
1 'polypeptide(L)' 'MEAIFGWDCYVGIDGDIFGIDRFGESGSGDDVIKYFGFTVDNVVDRYLSMVE' A
#
# COMPACT_ATOMS: atom_id res chain seq x y z
N MET A 1 9.66 6.51 -11.00
CA MET A 1 8.45 5.80 -11.44
C MET A 1 8.09 4.88 -10.29
N GLU A 2 7.03 5.26 -9.61
CA GLU A 2 6.64 4.79 -8.27
C GLU A 2 5.99 3.40 -8.39
N ALA A 3 6.16 2.50 -7.40
CA ALA A 3 5.79 1.08 -7.53
C ALA A 3 4.28 0.82 -7.72
N ILE A 4 3.46 1.83 -7.42
CA ILE A 4 2.00 1.79 -7.56
C ILE A 4 1.52 2.11 -8.98
N PHE A 5 2.36 2.74 -9.82
CA PHE A 5 1.95 3.19 -11.15
C PHE A 5 1.72 2.00 -12.10
N GLY A 6 0.52 1.93 -12.70
CA GLY A 6 0.11 0.89 -13.64
C GLY A 6 -0.84 -0.17 -13.06
N TRP A 7 -1.06 -0.19 -11.73
CA TRP A 7 -2.02 -1.10 -11.12
C TRP A 7 -3.48 -0.69 -11.31
N ASP A 8 -3.71 0.58 -11.66
CA ASP A 8 -5.02 1.17 -11.93
C ASP A 8 -5.79 0.43 -13.05
N CYS A 9 -5.08 -0.16 -14.02
CA CYS A 9 -5.69 -0.96 -15.07
C CYS A 9 -6.34 -2.27 -14.57
N TYR A 10 -5.96 -2.73 -13.37
CA TYR A 10 -6.51 -3.94 -12.75
C TYR A 10 -7.55 -3.63 -11.68
N VAL A 11 -7.29 -2.60 -10.86
CA VAL A 11 -8.17 -2.27 -9.74
C VAL A 11 -9.34 -1.37 -10.16
N GLY A 12 -9.25 -0.67 -11.29
CA GLY A 12 -10.30 0.21 -11.80
C GLY A 12 -10.43 1.52 -11.01
N ILE A 13 -11.47 2.30 -11.31
CA ILE A 13 -11.68 3.64 -10.71
C ILE A 13 -12.16 3.60 -9.26
N ASP A 14 -12.79 2.49 -8.86
CA ASP A 14 -13.31 2.29 -7.50
C ASP A 14 -12.33 1.47 -6.63
N GLY A 15 -11.17 1.12 -7.21
CA GLY A 15 -10.14 0.34 -6.54
C GLY A 15 -9.15 1.22 -5.76
N ASP A 16 -8.42 0.58 -4.84
CA ASP A 16 -7.32 1.19 -4.10
C ASP A 16 -6.02 0.42 -4.38
N ILE A 17 -4.90 1.12 -4.34
CA ILE A 17 -3.56 0.56 -4.56
C ILE A 17 -2.73 0.80 -3.31
N PHE A 18 -2.49 -0.27 -2.56
CA PHE A 18 -1.60 -0.23 -1.40
C PHE A 18 -0.18 -0.66 -1.79
N GLY A 19 0.76 0.27 -1.76
CA GLY A 19 2.16 0.05 -2.12
C GLY A 19 3.06 1.20 -1.69
N ILE A 20 4.31 1.21 -2.15
CA ILE A 20 5.29 2.25 -1.83
C ILE A 20 5.47 3.17 -3.05
N ASP A 21 5.14 4.44 -2.88
CA ASP A 21 5.23 5.49 -3.91
C ASP A 21 6.48 6.37 -3.79
N ARG A 22 7.37 6.06 -2.83
CA ARG A 22 8.59 6.81 -2.54
C ARG A 22 9.80 5.89 -2.47
N PHE A 23 10.99 6.48 -2.33
CA PHE A 23 12.19 5.70 -2.06
C PHE A 23 12.10 4.99 -0.70
N GLY A 24 12.85 3.90 -0.60
CA GLY A 24 12.95 3.11 0.63
C GLY A 24 13.60 3.87 1.78
N GLU A 25 13.75 3.15 2.89
CA GLU A 25 14.32 3.67 4.13
C GLU A 25 15.46 2.76 4.61
N SER A 26 16.41 3.30 5.36
CA SER A 26 17.51 2.51 5.92
C SER A 26 17.08 1.86 7.24
N GLY A 27 17.08 0.53 7.29
CA GLY A 27 16.68 -0.20 8.49
C GLY A 27 16.61 -1.71 8.29
N SER A 28 16.16 -2.42 9.32
CA SER A 28 15.83 -3.84 9.18
C SER A 28 14.63 -4.00 8.25
N GLY A 29 14.59 -5.07 7.46
CA GLY A 29 13.49 -5.30 6.52
C GLY A 29 12.12 -5.32 7.20
N ASP A 30 12.03 -5.99 8.36
CA ASP A 30 10.80 -6.10 9.14
C ASP A 30 10.31 -4.74 9.66
N ASP A 31 11.22 -3.90 10.14
CA ASP A 31 10.86 -2.57 10.63
C ASP A 31 10.48 -1.64 9.49
N VAL A 32 11.18 -1.72 8.35
CA VAL A 32 10.90 -0.90 7.17
C VAL A 32 9.54 -1.27 6.56
N ILE A 33 9.22 -2.57 6.46
CA ILE A 33 7.93 -3.06 5.97
C ILE A 33 6.78 -2.60 6.89
N LYS A 34 6.95 -2.70 8.21
CA LYS A 34 5.97 -2.17 9.19
C LYS A 34 5.85 -0.65 9.12
N TYR A 35 6.96 0.07 8.94
CA TYR A 35 6.98 1.52 8.78
C TYR A 35 6.18 1.98 7.56
N PHE A 36 6.29 1.25 6.43
CA PHE A 36 5.47 1.48 5.25
C PHE A 36 4.01 0.99 5.39
N GLY A 37 3.63 0.47 6.57
CA GLY A 37 2.25 0.10 6.88
C GLY A 37 1.82 -1.25 6.31
N PHE A 38 2.74 -2.11 5.90
CA PHE A 38 2.42 -3.48 5.44
C PHE A 38 2.09 -4.38 6.64
N THR A 39 0.96 -4.10 7.26
CA THR A 39 0.37 -4.88 8.34
C THR A 39 -1.01 -5.34 7.92
N VAL A 40 -1.46 -6.47 8.48
CA VAL A 40 -2.80 -7.02 8.20
C VAL A 40 -3.87 -5.99 8.56
N ASP A 41 -3.75 -5.37 9.74
CA ASP A 41 -4.73 -4.39 10.24
C ASP A 41 -4.89 -3.21 9.29
N ASN A 42 -3.78 -2.63 8.80
CA ASN A 42 -3.84 -1.49 7.88
C ASN A 42 -4.47 -1.88 6.53
N VAL A 43 -4.22 -3.09 6.03
CA VAL A 43 -4.88 -3.56 4.78
C VAL A 43 -6.38 -3.73 4.99
N VAL A 44 -6.79 -4.30 6.12
CA VAL A 44 -8.21 -4.47 6.47
C VAL A 44 -8.90 -3.12 6.64
N ASP A 45 -8.29 -2.19 7.38
CA ASP A 45 -8.85 -0.85 7.62
C ASP A 45 -9.03 -0.08 6.31
N ARG A 46 -8.06 -0.14 5.40
CA ARG A 46 -8.17 0.47 4.07
C ARG A 46 -9.33 -0.11 3.28
N TYR A 47 -9.43 -1.44 3.21
CA TYR A 47 -10.54 -2.10 2.51
C TYR A 47 -11.90 -1.72 3.09
N LEU A 48 -12.04 -1.72 4.41
CA LEU A 48 -13.28 -1.33 5.08
C LEU A 48 -13.66 0.12 4.79
N SER A 49 -12.69 1.03 4.75
CA SER A 49 -12.95 2.45 4.43
C SER A 49 -13.47 2.70 3.00
N MET A 50 -13.34 1.72 2.10
CA MET A 50 -13.85 1.80 0.72
C MET A 50 -15.29 1.30 0.58
N VAL A 51 -15.78 0.52 1.54
CA VAL A 51 -17.08 -0.18 1.45
C VAL A 51 -18.14 0.37 2.42
N GLU A 52 -17.75 1.20 3.38
CA GLU A 52 -18.65 2.03 4.20
C GLU A 52 -19.12 3.29 3.44
#